data_AF-A0A934GWJ3-F1
#
_entry.id   AF-A0A934GWJ3-F1
#
_cell.length_a   1.000
_cell.length_b   1.000
_cell.length_c   1.000
_cell.angle_alpha   90.00
_cell.angle_beta   90.00
_cell.angle_gamma   90.00
#
_symmetry.space_group_name_H-M   'P 1'
#
loop_
_entity.id
_entity.type
_entity.pdbx_description
1 polymer ?
#
loop_
_entity_poly.entity_id
_entity_poly.type
_entity_poly.pdbx_seq_one_letter_code
_entity_poly.pdbx_strand_id
1 'polypeptide(L)'
;MYTANELMFPRQAIPELRAMRGPDWRGLVDRICSLPETHEETLAFMLMMIRLNGCLECETDSYRAMKGCDACAIQTLRRYKGPDADLIKLFQQALAEIRDHIDPMPVRIPTTNLVAVF
;
A
#
# COMPACT_ATOMS: atom_id res chain seq x y z
N MET A 1 8.42 -0.37 -24.55
CA MET A 1 7.31 0.07 -23.68
C MET A 1 7.78 -0.13 -22.25
N TYR A 2 7.99 0.94 -21.49
CA TYR A 2 8.23 0.82 -20.07
C TYR A 2 6.89 0.50 -19.39
N THR A 3 6.88 -0.54 -18.57
CA THR A 3 5.78 -0.91 -17.69
C THR A 3 5.57 0.18 -16.64
N ALA A 4 4.33 0.38 -16.20
CA ALA A 4 4.02 1.30 -15.10
C ALA A 4 4.58 0.72 -13.80
N ASN A 5 5.72 1.26 -13.36
CA ASN A 5 6.45 0.81 -12.18
C ASN A 5 6.62 2.00 -11.24
N GLU A 6 6.08 1.85 -10.05
CA GLU A 6 6.25 2.79 -8.94
C GLU A 6 7.21 2.20 -7.93
N LEU A 7 7.93 3.06 -7.20
CA LEU A 7 8.88 2.61 -6.18
C LEU A 7 8.19 1.82 -5.05
N MET A 8 6.94 2.19 -4.76
CA MET A 8 6.10 1.52 -3.76
C MET A 8 4.75 1.15 -4.38
N PHE A 9 4.06 0.19 -3.76
CA PHE A 9 2.77 -0.27 -4.26
C PHE A 9 1.79 0.91 -4.41
N PRO A 10 1.29 1.17 -5.63
CA PRO A 10 0.55 2.39 -5.90
C PRO A 10 -0.96 2.18 -5.76
N ARG A 11 -1.70 3.25 -5.45
CA ARG A 11 -3.17 3.19 -5.31
C ARG A 11 -3.84 2.66 -6.58
N GLN A 12 -3.34 3.02 -7.75
CA GLN A 12 -3.92 2.66 -9.05
C GLN A 12 -3.98 1.15 -9.28
N ALA A 13 -3.13 0.38 -8.60
CA ALA A 13 -3.08 -1.09 -8.69
C ALA A 13 -4.19 -1.80 -7.89
N ILE A 14 -4.84 -1.13 -6.94
CA ILE A 14 -5.83 -1.77 -6.05
C ILE A 14 -7.02 -2.42 -6.79
N PRO A 15 -7.65 -1.79 -7.80
CA PRO A 15 -8.81 -2.38 -8.49
C PRO A 15 -8.50 -3.72 -9.16
N GLU A 16 -7.27 -3.90 -9.67
CA GLU A 16 -6.81 -5.13 -10.31
C GLU A 16 -6.78 -6.32 -9.33
N LEU A 17 -6.74 -6.05 -8.03
CA LEU A 17 -6.68 -7.08 -7.00
C LEU A 17 -8.07 -7.63 -6.63
N ARG A 18 -9.16 -6.99 -7.08
CA ARG A 18 -10.53 -7.29 -6.67
C ARG A 18 -10.93 -8.75 -6.87
N ALA A 19 -10.57 -9.32 -8.02
CA ALA A 19 -10.95 -10.68 -8.41
C ALA A 19 -9.94 -11.75 -7.99
N MET A 20 -8.91 -11.37 -7.23
CA MET A 20 -7.78 -12.27 -6.96
C MET A 20 -8.06 -13.34 -5.90
N ARG A 21 -9.13 -13.17 -5.12
CA ARG A 21 -9.42 -13.96 -3.91
C ARG A 21 -10.93 -14.08 -3.69
N GLY A 22 -11.32 -14.63 -2.54
CA GLY A 22 -12.69 -14.90 -2.15
C GLY A 22 -13.52 -13.64 -1.83
N PRO A 23 -14.77 -13.84 -1.36
CA PRO A 23 -15.74 -12.77 -1.18
C PRO A 23 -15.31 -11.72 -0.15
N ASP A 24 -14.66 -12.12 0.95
CA ASP A 24 -14.24 -11.18 2.00
C ASP A 24 -13.16 -10.21 1.50
N TRP A 25 -12.18 -10.74 0.75
CA TRP A 25 -11.17 -9.91 0.09
C TRP A 25 -11.79 -8.97 -0.94
N ARG A 26 -12.71 -9.47 -1.76
CA ARG A 26 -13.43 -8.65 -2.74
C ARG A 26 -14.17 -7.50 -2.05
N GLY A 27 -14.85 -7.78 -0.94
CA GLY A 27 -15.55 -6.77 -0.15
C GLY A 27 -14.60 -5.71 0.41
N LEU A 28 -13.41 -6.12 0.89
CA LEU A 28 -12.37 -5.19 1.31
C LEU A 28 -11.91 -4.31 0.15
N VAL A 29 -11.55 -4.89 -1.01
CA VAL A 29 -11.08 -4.11 -2.17
C VAL A 29 -12.15 -3.15 -2.68
N ASP A 30 -13.42 -3.55 -2.70
CA ASP A 30 -14.55 -2.69 -3.09
C ASP A 30 -14.69 -1.49 -2.15
N ARG A 31 -14.58 -1.72 -0.83
CA ARG A 31 -14.56 -0.65 0.17
C ARG A 31 -13.40 0.30 -0.05
N ILE A 32 -12.17 -0.20 -0.14
CA ILE A 32 -10.98 0.64 -0.36
C ILE A 32 -11.08 1.44 -1.66
N CYS A 33 -11.61 0.84 -2.73
CA CYS A 33 -11.77 1.54 -3.99
C CYS A 33 -12.73 2.73 -3.93
N SER A 34 -13.71 2.70 -3.01
CA SER A 34 -14.68 3.79 -2.81
C SER A 34 -14.15 4.95 -1.97
N LEU A 35 -13.01 4.78 -1.31
CA LEU A 35 -12.45 5.77 -0.39
C LEU A 35 -11.42 6.69 -1.08
N PRO A 36 -11.25 7.93 -0.59
CA PRO A 36 -10.16 8.79 -1.03
C PRO A 36 -8.79 8.13 -0.83
N GLU A 37 -7.81 8.54 -1.64
CA GLU A 37 -6.43 8.04 -1.53
C GLU A 37 -5.81 8.34 -0.15
N THR A 38 -6.15 9.48 0.44
CA THR A 38 -5.67 9.92 1.76
C THR A 38 -6.44 9.32 2.94
N HIS A 39 -7.46 8.50 2.70
CA HIS A 39 -8.21 7.86 3.77
C HIS A 39 -7.33 6.84 4.49
N GLU A 40 -7.41 6.77 5.82
CA GLU A 40 -6.60 5.87 6.65
C GLU A 40 -6.65 4.40 6.18
N GLU A 41 -7.83 3.89 5.84
CA GLU A 41 -7.99 2.53 5.30
C GLU A 41 -7.30 2.35 3.94
N THR A 42 -7.31 3.36 3.07
CA THR A 42 -6.61 3.29 1.78
C THR A 42 -5.10 3.24 2.00
N LEU A 43 -4.59 4.11 2.87
CA LEU A 43 -3.18 4.14 3.26
C LEU A 43 -2.76 2.82 3.93
N ALA A 44 -3.61 2.26 4.79
CA ALA A 44 -3.38 0.97 5.44
C ALA A 44 -3.33 -0.19 4.44
N PHE A 45 -4.22 -0.20 3.45
CA PHE A 45 -4.19 -1.20 2.39
C PHE A 45 -2.91 -1.09 1.55
N MET A 46 -2.51 0.13 1.21
CA MET A 46 -1.24 0.37 0.51
C MET A 46 -0.04 -0.11 1.35
N LEU A 47 0.02 0.24 2.63
CA LEU A 47 1.08 -0.20 3.56
C LEU A 47 1.13 -1.73 3.67
N MET A 48 -0.03 -2.40 3.81
CA MET A 48 -0.12 -3.85 3.82
C MET A 48 0.49 -4.44 2.54
N MET A 49 0.12 -3.92 1.36
CA MET A 49 0.63 -4.43 0.08
C MET A 49 2.10 -4.11 -0.14
N ILE A 50 2.61 -2.96 0.30
CA ILE A 50 4.04 -2.62 0.28
C ILE A 50 4.84 -3.71 1.00
N ARG A 51 4.40 -4.12 2.18
CA ARG A 51 5.04 -5.18 2.98
C ARG A 51 4.88 -6.55 2.33
N LEU A 52 3.67 -6.88 1.89
CA LEU A 52 3.38 -8.19 1.31
C LEU A 52 4.13 -8.44 -0.01
N ASN A 53 4.29 -7.40 -0.82
CA ASN A 53 5.03 -7.46 -2.08
C ASN A 53 6.56 -7.43 -1.91
N GLY A 54 7.04 -6.98 -0.74
CA GLY A 54 8.46 -6.69 -0.51
C GLY A 54 8.93 -5.45 -1.27
N CYS A 55 8.09 -4.41 -1.38
CA CYS A 55 8.41 -3.22 -2.17
C CYS A 55 9.63 -2.45 -1.64
N LEU A 56 9.93 -2.51 -0.34
CA LEU A 56 11.07 -1.81 0.25
C LEU A 56 12.44 -2.38 -0.20
N GLU A 57 12.45 -3.62 -0.68
CA GLU A 57 13.64 -4.29 -1.23
C GLU A 57 13.57 -4.36 -2.77
N CYS A 58 12.60 -3.67 -3.38
CA CYS A 58 12.37 -3.70 -4.81
C CYS A 58 13.21 -2.61 -5.50
N GLU A 59 14.29 -3.02 -6.16
CA GLU A 59 15.11 -2.14 -6.98
C GLU A 59 14.57 -2.05 -8.41
N THR A 60 14.77 -0.92 -9.10
CA THR A 60 14.26 -0.66 -10.47
C THR A 60 14.75 -1.69 -11.48
N ASP A 61 15.93 -2.27 -11.25
CA ASP A 61 16.57 -3.24 -12.13
C ASP A 61 16.20 -4.69 -11.77
N SER A 62 15.37 -4.89 -10.74
CA SER A 62 14.88 -6.21 -10.37
C SER A 62 13.77 -6.70 -11.30
N TYR A 63 13.70 -8.01 -11.56
CA TYR A 63 12.60 -8.63 -12.31
C TYR A 63 11.22 -8.23 -11.78
N ARG A 64 11.13 -7.99 -10.47
CA ARG A 64 9.91 -7.61 -9.78
C ARG A 64 9.46 -6.19 -10.17
N ALA A 65 10.38 -5.24 -10.23
CA ALA A 65 10.12 -3.89 -10.72
C ALA A 65 9.82 -3.90 -12.23
N MET A 66 10.62 -4.60 -13.05
CA MET A 66 10.46 -4.59 -14.51
C MET A 66 9.09 -5.08 -15.01
N LYS A 67 8.36 -5.88 -14.23
CA LYS A 67 7.11 -6.53 -14.67
C LYS A 67 5.85 -5.66 -14.52
N GLY A 68 5.88 -4.56 -13.77
CA GLY A 68 4.68 -3.80 -13.40
C GLY A 68 4.22 -4.09 -11.97
N CYS A 69 3.85 -3.04 -11.23
CA CYS A 69 3.33 -3.17 -9.87
C CYS A 69 2.08 -4.06 -9.80
N ASP A 70 1.18 -3.95 -10.78
CA ASP A 70 -0.04 -4.76 -10.87
C ASP A 70 0.30 -6.25 -10.99
N ALA A 71 1.18 -6.59 -11.93
CA ALA A 71 1.60 -7.97 -12.16
C ALA A 71 2.35 -8.55 -10.96
N CYS A 72 3.17 -7.74 -10.28
CA CYS A 72 3.81 -8.13 -9.03
C CYS A 72 2.78 -8.43 -7.94
N ALA A 73 1.85 -7.51 -7.69
CA ALA A 73 0.82 -7.66 -6.65
C ALA A 73 -0.11 -8.85 -6.90
N ILE A 74 -0.57 -9.02 -8.15
CA ILE A 74 -1.36 -10.19 -8.59
C ILE A 74 -0.59 -11.48 -8.31
N GLN A 75 0.70 -11.53 -8.67
CA GLN A 75 1.53 -12.71 -8.44
C GLN A 75 1.74 -12.99 -6.95
N THR A 76 1.95 -11.96 -6.13
CA THR A 76 2.03 -12.07 -4.67
C THR A 76 0.76 -12.71 -4.11
N LEU A 77 -0.42 -12.21 -4.49
CA LEU A 77 -1.71 -12.76 -4.03
C LEU A 77 -1.97 -14.18 -4.54
N ARG A 78 -1.55 -14.53 -5.75
CA ARG A 78 -1.64 -15.91 -6.27
C ARG A 78 -0.76 -16.89 -5.49
N ARG A 79 0.40 -16.43 -5.01
CA ARG A 79 1.36 -17.26 -4.26
C ARG A 79 1.04 -17.36 -2.77
N TYR A 80 0.25 -16.43 -2.24
CA TYR A 80 -0.13 -16.43 -0.83
C TYR A 80 -1.07 -17.60 -0.51
N LYS A 81 -0.62 -18.52 0.35
CA LYS A 81 -1.32 -19.78 0.65
C LYS A 81 -2.35 -19.69 1.78
N GLY A 82 -2.33 -18.63 2.57
CA GLY A 82 -3.27 -18.45 3.68
C GLY A 82 -4.67 -18.04 3.21
N PRO A 83 -5.70 -18.22 4.05
CA PRO A 83 -7.06 -17.76 3.79
C PRO A 83 -7.17 -16.23 3.74
N ASP A 84 -8.30 -15.72 3.23
CA ASP A 84 -8.56 -14.28 3.17
C ASP A 84 -8.61 -13.63 4.55
N ALA A 85 -9.03 -14.39 5.58
CA ALA A 85 -9.02 -13.92 6.97
C ALA A 85 -7.62 -13.49 7.44
N ASP A 86 -6.54 -14.12 6.95
CA ASP A 86 -5.19 -13.73 7.32
C ASP A 86 -4.76 -12.44 6.61
N LEU A 87 -5.15 -12.24 5.36
CA LEU A 87 -4.95 -10.96 4.66
C LEU A 87 -5.72 -9.83 5.34
N ILE A 88 -6.94 -10.10 5.80
CA ILE A 88 -7.74 -9.12 6.54
C ILE A 88 -7.07 -8.78 7.87
N LYS A 89 -6.47 -9.74 8.59
CA LYS A 89 -5.67 -9.45 9.79
C LYS A 89 -4.47 -8.56 9.48
N LEU A 90 -3.74 -8.83 8.39
CA LEU A 90 -2.61 -7.99 7.96
C LEU A 90 -3.08 -6.56 7.64
N PHE A 91 -4.23 -6.41 6.99
CA PHE A 91 -4.86 -5.12 6.76
C PHE A 91 -5.20 -4.39 8.07
N GLN A 92 -5.83 -5.09 9.03
CA GLN A 92 -6.19 -4.50 10.32
C GLN A 92 -4.95 -4.09 11.14
N GLN A 93 -3.86 -4.85 11.06
CA GLN A 93 -2.58 -4.48 11.66
C GLN A 93 -2.02 -3.19 11.05
N ALA A 94 -1.97 -3.11 9.71
CA ALA A 94 -1.55 -1.90 9.02
C ALA A 94 -2.45 -0.70 9.34
N LEU A 95 -3.77 -0.92 9.51
CA LEU A 95 -4.72 0.13 9.87
C LEU A 95 -4.51 0.66 11.29
N ALA A 96 -4.26 -0.23 12.26
CA ALA A 96 -3.90 0.17 13.61
C ALA A 96 -2.63 1.04 13.60
N GLU A 97 -1.60 0.62 12.86
CA GLU A 97 -0.38 1.41 12.73
C GLU A 97 -0.62 2.78 12.10
N ILE A 98 -1.36 2.85 10.99
CA ILE A 98 -1.69 4.14 10.37
C ILE A 98 -2.43 5.07 11.33
N ARG A 99 -3.38 4.54 12.10
CA ARG A 99 -4.12 5.31 13.12
C ARG A 99 -3.22 5.82 14.23
N ASP A 100 -2.31 4.98 14.72
CA ASP A 100 -1.33 5.38 15.74
C ASP A 100 -0.41 6.52 15.26
N HIS A 101 -0.18 6.65 13.94
CA HIS A 101 0.65 7.71 13.36
C HIS A 101 -0.14 8.96 12.95
N ILE A 102 -1.46 8.87 12.77
CA ILE A 102 -2.33 10.00 12.42
C ILE A 102 -2.85 10.73 13.66
N ASP A 103 -2.85 10.09 14.83
CA ASP A 103 -3.10 10.78 16.10
C ASP A 103 -2.10 11.95 16.23
N PRO A 104 -2.54 13.18 16.57
CA PRO A 104 -1.72 14.36 16.44
C PRO A 104 -0.62 14.38 17.51
N MET A 105 0.43 13.60 17.29
CA MET A 105 1.70 13.86 17.92
C MET A 105 2.14 15.23 17.37
N PRO A 106 2.42 16.23 18.22
CA PRO A 106 2.81 17.55 17.74
C PRO A 106 4.07 17.39 16.90
N VAL A 107 3.93 17.50 15.58
CA VAL A 107 5.06 17.55 14.65
C VAL A 107 5.87 18.76 15.05
N ARG A 108 6.97 18.54 15.77
CA ARG A 108 7.95 19.57 16.07
C ARG A 108 8.71 19.82 14.78
N ILE A 109 8.18 20.72 13.95
CA ILE A 109 8.96 21.28 12.84
C ILE A 109 10.04 22.14 13.51
N PRO A 110 11.34 21.78 13.42
CA PRO A 110 12.37 22.64 13.96
C PRO A 110 12.35 23.95 13.15
N THR A 111 12.05 25.06 13.82
CA THR A 111 12.11 26.42 13.27
C THR A 111 13.57 26.84 13.07
N THR A 112 14.33 26.09 12.28
CA THR A 112 15.72 26.44 11.98
C THR A 112 15.74 27.38 10.76
N ASN A 113 15.98 28.65 11.05
CA ASN A 113 16.39 29.72 10.13
C ASN A 113 15.40 30.17 9.04
N LEU A 114 14.42 30.98 9.45
CA LEU A 114 14.05 32.19 8.68
C LEU A 114 14.89 33.36 9.23
N VAL A 115 16.17 33.40 8.88
CA VAL A 115 17.00 34.60 9.06
C VAL A 115 17.40 35.12 7.69
N ALA A 116 16.89 36.32 7.41
CA ALA A 116 17.39 37.33 6.48
C ALA A 116 17.46 36.98 4.98
N VAL A 117 16.43 37.41 4.25
CA VAL A 117 16.63 38.14 3.01
C VAL A 117 15.87 39.47 3.16
N PHE A 118 16.56 40.46 3.70
CA PHE A 118 16.28 41.87 3.45
C PHE A 118 17.18 42.31 2.30
#